data_AF-A0A2V1NF86-F1
#
_entry.id   AF-A0A2V1NF86-F1
#
_cell.length_a   1.000
_cell.length_b   1.000
_cell.length_c   1.000
_cell.angle_alpha   90.00
_cell.angle_beta   90.00
_cell.angle_gamma   90.00
#
_symmetry.space_group_name_H-M   'P 1'
#
loop_
_entity.id
_entity.type
_entity.pdbx_description
1 polymer ?
#
loop_
_entity_poly.entity_id
_entity_poly.type
_entity_poly.pdbx_seq_one_letter_code
_entity_poly.pdbx_strand_id
1 'polypeptide(L)'
;MPSTPYLPAVLAIVFGITFALRALPFALLGRLRDSPLVARLAVWMPVGILLVLAVTALHGTVTEDPHGAGYALLAVAVTVAVHLLSGRRTILSVGLGTAVYVALLNLM
;
A
#
# COMPACT_ATOMS: atom_id res chain seq x y z
N MET A 1 24.02 -13.25 -18.83
CA MET A 1 23.18 -13.85 -17.77
C MET A 1 23.68 -13.28 -16.44
N PRO A 2 22.89 -12.51 -15.69
CA PRO A 2 23.31 -12.03 -14.38
C PRO A 2 23.69 -13.25 -13.52
N SER A 3 24.82 -13.17 -12.82
CA SER A 3 25.30 -14.24 -11.98
C SER A 3 24.34 -14.43 -10.80
N THR A 4 23.98 -15.67 -10.44
CA THR A 4 23.15 -15.99 -9.26
C THR A 4 23.52 -15.23 -7.97
N PRO A 5 24.80 -14.95 -7.64
CA PRO A 5 25.16 -14.12 -6.47
C PRO A 5 24.74 -12.65 -6.56
N TYR A 6 24.42 -12.12 -7.74
CA TYR A 6 23.91 -10.75 -7.89
C TYR A 6 22.53 -10.56 -7.24
N LEU A 7 21.66 -11.58 -7.29
CA LEU A 7 20.30 -11.50 -6.73
C LEU A 7 20.27 -11.25 -5.20
N PRO A 8 20.97 -12.02 -4.35
CA PRO A 8 20.99 -11.75 -2.92
C PRO A 8 21.67 -10.42 -2.59
N ALA A 9 22.68 -9.99 -3.36
CA ALA A 9 23.33 -8.71 -3.16
C ALA A 9 22.36 -7.54 -3.39
N VAL A 10 21.59 -7.58 -4.50
CA VAL A 10 20.56 -6.57 -4.77
C VAL A 10 19.46 -6.59 -3.70
N LEU A 11 18.99 -7.77 -3.30
CA LEU A 11 17.99 -7.89 -2.25
C LEU A 11 18.48 -7.29 -0.92
N ALA A 12 19.73 -7.59 -0.53
CA ALA A 12 20.33 -7.04 0.68
C ALA A 12 20.44 -5.51 0.62
N ILE A 13 20.84 -4.96 -0.53
CA ILE A 13 20.94 -3.50 -0.74
C ILE A 13 19.56 -2.84 -0.67
N VAL A 14 18.58 -3.34 -1.44
CA VAL A 14 17.21 -2.77 -1.47
C VAL A 14 16.56 -2.89 -0.11
N PHE A 15 16.72 -4.03 0.57
CA PHE A 15 16.24 -4.22 1.93
C PHE A 15 16.87 -3.21 2.89
N GLY A 16 18.20 -3.07 2.87
CA GLY A 16 18.93 -2.13 3.72
C GLY A 16 18.50 -0.68 3.50
N ILE A 17 18.40 -0.25 2.24
CA ILE A 17 17.94 1.09 1.87
C ILE A 17 16.50 1.31 2.34
N THR A 18 15.59 0.39 2.03
CA THR A 18 14.17 0.50 2.39
C THR A 18 13.97 0.54 3.90
N PHE A 19 14.68 -0.34 4.62
CA PHE A 19 14.63 -0.40 6.08
C PHE A 19 15.16 0.88 6.69
N ALA A 20 16.32 1.37 6.25
CA ALA A 20 16.93 2.60 6.75
C ALA A 20 16.02 3.83 6.48
N LEU A 21 15.51 3.98 5.26
CA LEU A 21 14.62 5.08 4.89
C LEU A 21 13.30 5.03 5.66
N ARG A 22 12.77 3.84 5.97
CA ARG A 22 11.56 3.69 6.81
C ARG A 22 11.85 3.88 8.29
N ALA A 23 13.02 3.49 8.79
CA ALA A 23 13.40 3.67 10.19
C ALA A 23 13.70 5.15 10.51
N LEU A 24 14.24 5.90 9.53
CA LEU A 24 14.59 7.31 9.65
C LEU A 24 13.44 8.21 10.15
N PRO A 25 12.22 8.20 9.56
CA PRO A 25 11.12 9.01 10.08
C PRO A 25 10.82 8.65 11.53
N PHE A 26 10.72 7.38 11.89
CA PHE A 26 10.42 7.01 13.29
C PHE A 26 11.54 7.38 14.27
N ALA A 27 12.80 7.29 13.85
CA ALA A 27 13.95 7.68 14.67
C ALA A 27 13.99 9.21 14.91
N LEU A 28 13.76 10.00 13.86
CA LEU A 28 13.69 11.47 13.95
C LEU A 28 12.46 11.93 14.74
N LEU A 29 11.30 11.30 14.51
CA LEU A 29 10.06 11.56 15.26
C LEU A 29 10.25 11.29 16.76
N GLY A 30 11.07 10.29 17.13
CA GLY A 30 11.42 10.01 18.52
C GLY A 30 12.28 11.10 19.19
N ARG A 31 12.92 11.98 18.43
CA ARG A 31 13.68 13.14 18.93
C ARG A 31 12.87 14.43 18.98
N LEU A 32 11.85 14.57 18.13
CA LEU A 32 10.99 15.76 18.04
C LEU A 32 9.68 15.63 18.85
N ARG A 33 9.65 14.71 19.82
CA ARG A 33 8.45 14.36 20.61
C ARG A 33 7.87 15.51 21.43
N ASP A 34 8.67 16.55 21.69
CA ASP A 34 8.24 17.70 22.48
C ASP A 34 7.24 18.60 21.75
N SER A 35 7.09 18.46 20.43
CA SER A 35 6.07 19.17 19.65
C SER A 35 4.80 18.34 19.46
N PRO A 36 3.64 18.76 20.03
CA PRO A 36 2.37 18.04 19.87
C PRO A 36 1.87 18.00 18.41
N LEU A 37 2.32 18.92 17.56
CA LEU A 37 1.99 18.92 16.13
C LEU A 37 2.74 17.79 15.41
N VAL A 38 4.05 17.66 15.64
CA VAL A 38 4.88 16.61 15.02
C VAL A 38 4.42 15.22 15.46
N ALA A 39 4.07 15.06 16.73
CA ALA A 39 3.52 13.79 17.24
C ALA A 39 2.17 13.44 16.61
N ARG A 40 1.30 14.42 16.30
CA ARG A 40 0.05 14.17 15.59
C ARG A 40 0.31 13.79 14.14
N LEU A 41 1.12 14.56 13.40
CA LEU A 41 1.47 14.24 12.02
C LEU A 41 2.08 12.84 11.90
N ALA A 42 2.95 12.47 12.84
CA ALA A 42 3.55 11.14 12.95
C ALA A 42 2.52 10.00 12.98
N VAL A 43 1.44 10.15 13.77
CA VAL A 43 0.37 9.14 13.89
C VAL A 43 -0.45 9.03 12.61
N TRP A 44 -0.62 10.13 11.88
CA TRP A 44 -1.39 10.16 10.63
C TRP A 44 -0.58 9.78 9.38
N MET A 45 0.76 9.81 9.44
CA MET A 45 1.62 9.47 8.29
C MET A 45 1.33 8.09 7.67
N PRO A 46 1.17 7.00 8.43
CA PRO A 46 0.89 5.69 7.83
C PRO A 46 -0.39 5.68 7.01
N VAL A 47 -1.44 6.36 7.52
CA VAL A 47 -2.73 6.48 6.82
C VAL A 47 -2.56 7.31 5.55
N GLY A 48 -1.86 8.44 5.63
CA GLY A 48 -1.58 9.28 4.47
C GLY A 48 -0.79 8.55 3.38
N ILE A 49 0.25 7.81 3.75
CA ILE A 49 1.05 7.00 2.82
C ILE A 49 0.19 5.92 2.16
N LEU A 50 -0.61 5.17 2.94
CA LEU A 50 -1.49 4.15 2.39
C LEU A 50 -2.53 4.73 1.43
N LEU A 51 -3.08 5.91 1.73
CA LEU A 51 -4.01 6.61 0.86
C LEU A 51 -3.34 7.01 -0.46
N VAL A 52 -2.16 7.63 -0.40
CA VAL A 52 -1.39 7.99 -1.61
C VAL A 52 -1.09 6.76 -2.44
N LEU A 53 -0.58 5.69 -1.82
CA LEU A 53 -0.29 4.42 -2.50
C LEU A 53 -1.52 3.84 -3.20
N ALA A 54 -2.67 3.81 -2.52
CA ALA A 54 -3.92 3.30 -3.08
C ALA A 54 -4.38 4.15 -4.27
N VAL A 55 -4.35 5.49 -4.15
CA VAL A 55 -4.72 6.40 -5.23
C VAL A 55 -3.77 6.27 -6.42
N THR A 56 -2.46 6.20 -6.19
CA THR A 56 -1.49 6.07 -7.28
C THR A 56 -1.56 4.70 -7.96
N ALA A 57 -1.85 3.63 -7.21
CA ALA A 57 -2.05 2.30 -7.79
C ALA A 57 -3.31 2.27 -8.67
N LEU A 58 -4.42 2.84 -8.18
CA LEU A 58 -5.65 2.97 -8.96
C LEU A 58 -5.48 3.88 -10.17
N HIS A 59 -4.74 4.98 -10.03
CA HIS A 59 -4.42 5.85 -11.15
C HIS A 59 -3.61 5.11 -12.22
N GLY A 60 -2.59 4.36 -11.82
CA GLY A 60 -1.79 3.54 -12.73
C GLY A 60 -2.64 2.55 -13.51
N THR A 61 -3.53 1.81 -12.84
CA THR A 61 -4.43 0.85 -13.52
C THR A 61 -5.38 1.55 -14.50
N VAL A 62 -5.95 2.71 -14.12
CA VAL A 62 -6.84 3.47 -15.00
C VAL A 62 -6.11 4.02 -16.24
N THR A 63 -4.85 4.44 -16.09
CA THR A 63 -4.07 5.02 -17.19
C THR A 63 -3.49 3.99 -18.15
N GLU A 64 -3.11 2.81 -17.65
CA GLU A 64 -2.47 1.77 -18.47
C GLU A 64 -3.48 0.81 -19.12
N ASP A 65 -4.61 0.53 -18.44
CA ASP A 65 -5.64 -0.39 -18.93
C ASP A 65 -7.06 0.15 -18.67
N PRO A 66 -7.65 0.85 -19.67
CA PRO A 66 -8.99 1.40 -19.57
C PRO A 66 -10.09 0.34 -19.34
N HIS A 67 -9.86 -0.93 -19.73
CA HIS A 67 -10.81 -2.02 -19.49
C HIS A 67 -10.72 -2.50 -18.03
N GLY A 68 -9.49 -2.64 -17.50
CA GLY A 68 -9.22 -2.99 -16.11
C GLY A 68 -9.68 -1.93 -15.09
N ALA A 69 -9.81 -0.67 -15.52
CA ALA A 69 -10.25 0.45 -14.68
C ALA A 69 -11.62 0.21 -14.00
N GLY A 70 -12.59 -0.33 -14.74
CA GLY A 70 -13.93 -0.61 -14.21
C GLY A 70 -13.91 -1.66 -13.10
N TYR A 71 -13.11 -2.71 -13.29
CA TYR A 71 -12.94 -3.78 -12.30
C TYR A 71 -12.19 -3.30 -11.05
N ALA A 72 -11.19 -2.43 -11.22
CA ALA A 72 -10.48 -1.82 -10.10
C ALA A 72 -11.42 -0.99 -9.22
N LEU A 73 -12.27 -0.15 -9.82
CA LEU A 73 -13.26 0.64 -9.08
C LEU A 73 -14.28 -0.25 -8.34
N LEU A 74 -14.74 -1.31 -8.98
CA LEU A 74 -15.68 -2.25 -8.36
C LEU A 74 -15.03 -3.00 -7.19
N ALA A 75 -13.77 -3.44 -7.34
CA ALA A 75 -13.01 -4.06 -6.27
C ALA A 75 -12.78 -3.11 -5.08
N VAL A 76 -12.50 -1.83 -5.33
CA VAL A 76 -12.41 -0.80 -4.27
C VAL A 76 -13.76 -0.63 -3.56
N ALA A 77 -14.87 -0.55 -4.30
CA ALA A 77 -16.20 -0.46 -3.72
C ALA A 77 -16.52 -1.67 -2.83
N VAL A 78 -16.19 -2.89 -3.27
CA VAL A 78 -16.32 -4.11 -2.48
C VAL A 78 -15.44 -4.06 -1.23
N THR A 79 -14.19 -3.62 -1.36
CA THR A 79 -13.26 -3.45 -0.23
C THR A 79 -13.87 -2.56 0.84
N VAL A 80 -14.42 -1.40 0.45
CA VAL A 80 -15.07 -0.44 1.34
C VAL A 80 -16.32 -1.04 1.98
N ALA A 81 -17.20 -1.65 1.18
CA ALA A 81 -18.43 -2.26 1.68
C ALA A 81 -18.13 -3.36 2.71
N VAL A 82 -17.19 -4.26 2.43
CA VAL A 82 -16.76 -5.31 3.35
C VAL A 82 -16.11 -4.73 4.59
N HIS A 83 -15.28 -3.68 4.46
CA HIS A 83 -14.64 -3.03 5.61
C HIS A 83 -15.67 -2.47 6.59
N LEU A 84 -16.68 -1.76 6.06
CA LEU A 84 -17.72 -1.13 6.85
C LEU A 84 -18.67 -2.17 7.47
N LEU A 85 -19.06 -3.19 6.71
CA LEU A 85 -20.03 -4.19 7.16
C LEU A 85 -19.41 -5.25 8.10
N SER A 86 -18.13 -5.58 7.94
CA SER A 86 -17.45 -6.61 8.74
C SER A 86 -16.83 -6.10 10.04
N GLY A 87 -17.18 -4.88 10.47
CA GLY A 87 -16.66 -4.29 11.70
C GLY A 87 -15.17 -3.93 11.63
N ARG A 88 -14.70 -3.37 10.50
CA ARG A 88 -13.32 -2.88 10.30
C ARG A 88 -12.23 -3.96 10.32
N ARG A 89 -12.57 -5.21 9.98
CA ARG A 89 -11.60 -6.30 9.79
C ARG A 89 -10.80 -6.09 8.50
N THR A 90 -9.66 -5.40 8.59
CA THR A 90 -8.83 -5.00 7.45
C THR A 90 -8.40 -6.17 6.57
N ILE A 91 -7.99 -7.30 7.16
CA ILE A 91 -7.53 -8.48 6.42
C ILE A 91 -8.65 -9.04 5.53
N LEU A 92 -9.89 -9.12 6.04
CA LEU A 92 -11.02 -9.63 5.28
C LEU A 92 -11.41 -8.68 4.14
N SER A 93 -11.44 -7.38 4.42
CA SER A 93 -11.77 -6.34 3.43
C SER A 93 -10.78 -6.33 2.26
N VAL A 94 -9.48 -6.26 2.55
CA VAL A 94 -8.43 -6.23 1.52
C VAL A 94 -8.38 -7.56 0.76
N GLY A 95 -8.53 -8.68 1.48
CA GLY A 95 -8.53 -10.01 0.87
C GLY A 95 -9.69 -10.21 -0.12
N LEU A 96 -10.92 -9.86 0.28
CA LEU A 96 -12.10 -9.94 -0.58
C LEU A 96 -12.01 -9.00 -1.77
N GLY A 97 -11.60 -7.74 -1.56
CA GLY A 97 -11.41 -6.79 -2.65
C GLY A 97 -10.40 -7.27 -3.69
N THR A 98 -9.26 -7.79 -3.23
CA THR A 98 -8.23 -8.36 -4.11
C THR A 98 -8.75 -9.58 -4.87
N ALA A 99 -9.45 -10.49 -4.19
CA ALA A 99 -10.02 -11.68 -4.83
C ALA A 99 -11.04 -11.30 -5.92
N VAL A 100 -11.89 -10.31 -5.66
CA VAL A 100 -12.86 -9.79 -6.65
C VAL A 100 -12.13 -9.17 -7.83
N TYR A 101 -11.10 -8.33 -7.59
CA TYR A 101 -10.32 -7.73 -8.67
C TYR A 101 -9.70 -8.78 -9.59
N VAL A 102 -9.02 -9.77 -9.01
CA VAL A 102 -8.38 -10.86 -9.75
C VAL A 102 -9.41 -11.69 -10.50
N ALA A 103 -10.54 -12.02 -9.88
CA ALA A 103 -11.60 -12.76 -10.55
C ALA A 103 -12.16 -11.99 -11.76
N LEU A 104 -12.44 -10.70 -11.61
CA LEU A 104 -12.95 -9.87 -12.71
C LEU A 104 -11.96 -9.77 -13.86
N LEU A 105 -10.67 -9.54 -13.58
CA LEU A 105 -9.65 -9.45 -14.63
C LEU A 105 -9.39 -10.77 -15.37
N ASN A 106 -9.59 -11.92 -14.71
CA ASN A 106 -9.26 -13.21 -15.31
C ASN A 106 -10.46 -13.93 -15.94
N LEU A 107 -11.69 -13.61 -15.51
CA LEU A 107 -12.91 -14.22 -16.05
C LEU A 107 -13.61 -13.37 -17.12
N MET A 108 -13.31 -12.07 -17.21
CA MET A 108 -13.91 -11.14 -18.17
C MET A 108 -12.87 -10.48 -19.04
#